data_AF-A0A7X7JMI1-F1
#
_entry.id   AF-A0A7X7JMI1-F1
#
_cell.length_a   1.000
_cell.length_b   1.000
_cell.length_c   1.000
_cell.angle_alpha   90.00
_cell.angle_beta   90.00
_cell.angle_gamma   90.00
#
_symmetry.space_group_name_H-M   'P 1'
#
loop_
_entity.id
_entity.type
_entity.pdbx_description
1 polymer ?
#
loop_
_entity_poly.entity_id
_entity_poly.type
_entity_poly.pdbx_seq_one_letter_code
_entity_poly.pdbx_strand_id
1 'polypeptide(L)'
;SEELESTFNFYLPGQELVGARALAVEVWDQDVCRDVERPLVRVPQVGTFPLRARATGPARVHIVPIRFDGDGSGRLPDVSPEHLEALSSSLVALFPVSHVELTVRDPVGTSESNLTDVLNQLLQLRSVERPPDDVSYYGLVNPAATMQEHCRFGCVAGVATFGAAGGAAAVGVGLGYRAVAEGTFVHEMGHVHRLMHAPCGSAIGTDPDFPYVDATLGAWGYDARTGTLVDPHDRYRDFMSYCDPAWISDYNYQSLIDRLSIVNGLQPPDSAQARPVRAASQERPASPFEARISATAVATPFGGVVWSSPGSSWSRGTDAGGVRRLEASLEVDIPAQTHWILRRDGEGRLSWGLPIEAAEAPGDLVQAEILDEAGAVIGELEVRRQELSDDAGPLYFVPPPEPGWSSIRVDGHGPHSFSEDARVRPFAP
;
A
#
# COMPACT_ATOMS: atom_id res chain seq x y z
N SER A 1 13.81 12.22 -19.34
CA SER A 1 15.01 11.49 -18.93
C SER A 1 14.55 10.37 -18.04
N GLU A 2 15.30 9.27 -18.05
CA GLU A 2 14.96 8.00 -17.38
C GLU A 2 15.85 7.80 -16.15
N GLU A 3 16.42 8.90 -15.64
CA GLU A 3 17.32 8.94 -14.50
C GLU A 3 16.71 9.86 -13.43
N LEU A 4 16.48 9.33 -12.22
CA LEU A 4 15.91 10.11 -11.12
C LEU A 4 16.74 11.36 -10.79
N GLU A 5 18.06 11.27 -10.91
CA GLU A 5 19.03 12.37 -10.69
C GLU A 5 18.84 13.57 -11.65
N SER A 6 18.11 13.38 -12.74
CA SER A 6 17.81 14.42 -13.72
C SER A 6 16.42 15.06 -13.52
N THR A 7 15.75 14.74 -12.41
CA THR A 7 14.38 15.16 -12.10
C THR A 7 14.26 15.70 -10.67
N PHE A 8 13.26 16.55 -10.41
CA PHE A 8 12.86 16.90 -9.04
C PHE A 8 11.96 15.79 -8.50
N ASN A 9 12.41 15.13 -7.43
CA ASN A 9 11.68 14.04 -6.79
C ASN A 9 11.17 14.51 -5.42
N PHE A 10 9.91 14.22 -5.12
CA PHE A 10 9.28 14.55 -3.85
C PHE A 10 8.84 13.27 -3.17
N TYR A 11 9.22 13.10 -1.90
CA TYR A 11 8.60 12.09 -1.06
C TYR A 11 7.30 12.63 -0.50
N LEU A 12 6.20 11.92 -0.76
CA LEU A 12 4.88 12.23 -0.21
C LEU A 12 4.52 11.13 0.80
N PRO A 13 4.51 11.44 2.11
CA PRO A 13 4.02 10.50 3.11
C PRO A 13 2.62 10.00 2.74
N GLY A 14 2.37 8.69 2.91
CA GLY A 14 1.06 8.10 2.56
C GLY A 14 -0.13 8.78 3.23
N GLN A 15 0.05 9.28 4.46
CA GLN A 15 -0.94 10.08 5.19
C GLN A 15 -1.33 11.38 4.48
N GLU A 16 -0.43 12.01 3.74
CA GLU A 16 -0.71 13.23 2.96
C GLU A 16 -1.48 12.92 1.68
N LEU A 17 -1.47 11.66 1.22
CA LEU A 17 -2.28 11.21 0.10
C LEU A 17 -3.72 10.88 0.53
N VAL A 18 -3.99 10.74 1.84
CA VAL A 18 -5.34 10.50 2.35
C VAL A 18 -6.17 11.77 2.18
N GLY A 19 -7.10 11.72 1.22
CA GLY A 19 -7.98 12.85 0.91
C GLY A 19 -7.39 13.88 -0.04
N ALA A 20 -6.09 13.81 -0.39
CA ALA A 20 -5.50 14.67 -1.40
C ALA A 20 -6.23 14.52 -2.76
N ARG A 21 -6.70 15.65 -3.28
CA ARG A 21 -7.51 15.70 -4.50
C ARG A 21 -6.74 16.17 -5.70
N ALA A 22 -5.69 16.97 -5.48
CA ALA A 22 -4.92 17.50 -6.58
C ALA A 22 -3.52 17.97 -6.15
N LEU A 23 -2.64 18.17 -7.13
CA LEU A 23 -1.31 18.73 -6.91
C LEU A 23 -0.92 19.79 -7.94
N ALA A 24 -0.01 20.68 -7.57
CA ALA A 24 0.74 21.51 -8.49
C ALA A 24 2.22 21.53 -8.10
N VAL A 25 3.11 21.59 -9.09
CA VAL A 25 4.55 21.72 -8.88
C VAL A 25 5.02 23.07 -9.40
N GLU A 26 5.80 23.76 -8.59
CA GLU A 26 6.42 25.03 -8.95
C GLU A 26 7.94 24.92 -8.84
N VAL A 27 8.67 25.53 -9.78
CA VAL A 27 10.13 25.62 -9.77
C VAL A 27 10.51 27.09 -9.74
N TRP A 28 11.38 27.47 -8.82
CA TRP A 28 11.80 28.83 -8.50
C TRP A 28 13.30 28.99 -8.75
N ASP A 29 13.69 30.19 -9.22
CA ASP A 29 15.11 30.58 -9.29
C ASP A 29 15.50 31.23 -7.95
N GLN A 30 16.40 30.59 -7.20
CA GLN A 30 16.88 31.15 -5.94
C GLN A 30 17.88 32.29 -6.11
N ASP A 31 18.44 32.47 -7.31
CA ASP A 31 19.43 33.51 -7.60
C ASP A 31 18.78 34.80 -8.17
N VAL A 32 17.45 34.80 -8.37
CA VAL A 32 16.67 35.99 -8.70
C VAL A 32 16.06 36.56 -7.41
N CYS A 33 16.16 37.89 -7.20
CA CYS A 33 15.53 38.55 -6.06
C CYS A 33 14.03 38.20 -5.98
N ARG A 34 13.55 37.84 -4.78
CA ARG A 34 12.14 37.47 -4.48
C ARG A 34 11.09 38.52 -4.85
N ASP A 35 11.49 39.69 -5.37
CA ASP A 35 10.59 40.73 -5.88
C ASP A 35 9.83 40.30 -7.16
N VAL A 36 10.20 39.14 -7.74
CA VAL A 36 9.40 38.46 -8.76
C VAL A 36 8.55 37.39 -8.09
N GLU A 37 7.28 37.71 -7.78
CA GLU A 37 6.29 36.80 -7.16
C GLU A 37 5.81 35.67 -8.11
N ARG A 38 6.66 35.11 -8.98
CA ARG A 38 6.24 34.07 -9.94
C ARG A 38 7.30 32.99 -10.12
N PRO A 39 6.89 31.70 -10.18
CA PRO A 39 7.82 30.59 -10.43
C PRO A 39 8.35 30.64 -11.87
N LEU A 40 9.55 30.09 -12.09
CA LEU A 40 10.12 29.84 -13.42
C LEU A 40 9.25 28.88 -14.23
N VAL A 41 8.76 27.82 -13.56
CA VAL A 41 7.90 26.79 -14.14
C VAL A 41 6.80 26.47 -13.13
N ARG A 42 5.56 26.38 -13.59
CA ARG A 42 4.44 25.84 -12.82
C ARG A 42 3.72 24.78 -13.64
N VAL A 43 3.44 23.64 -13.03
CA VAL A 43 2.74 22.52 -13.69
C VAL A 43 1.60 22.03 -12.78
N PRO A 44 0.34 22.07 -13.26
CA PRO A 44 -0.09 22.64 -14.55
C PRO A 44 0.08 24.18 -14.54
N GLN A 45 0.19 24.80 -15.71
CA GLN A 45 0.35 26.26 -15.80
C GLN A 45 -0.78 27.03 -15.11
N VAL A 46 -1.98 26.44 -15.04
CA VAL A 46 -3.15 26.96 -14.33
C VAL A 46 -3.82 25.81 -13.58
N GLY A 47 -4.24 26.05 -12.33
CA GLY A 47 -4.97 25.06 -11.52
C GLY A 47 -4.07 23.98 -10.94
N THR A 48 -4.59 22.77 -10.83
CA THR A 48 -3.92 21.61 -10.22
C THR A 48 -4.19 20.35 -11.06
N PHE A 49 -3.32 19.34 -10.97
CA PHE A 49 -3.56 18.00 -11.49
C PHE A 49 -4.38 17.18 -10.50
N PRO A 50 -5.50 16.57 -10.90
CA PRO A 50 -6.24 15.73 -9.98
C PRO A 50 -5.44 14.50 -9.57
N LEU A 51 -5.33 14.27 -8.27
CA LEU A 51 -4.88 13.04 -7.67
C LEU A 51 -6.05 12.05 -7.65
N ARG A 52 -5.82 10.85 -8.18
CA ARG A 52 -6.78 9.75 -8.19
C ARG A 52 -6.33 8.64 -7.25
N ALA A 53 -5.87 9.03 -6.06
CA ALA A 53 -5.51 8.08 -5.02
C ALA A 53 -6.72 7.22 -4.68
N ARG A 54 -6.50 5.92 -4.53
CA ARG A 54 -7.52 4.95 -4.16
C ARG A 54 -7.06 4.19 -2.95
N ALA A 55 -7.92 4.13 -1.94
CA ALA A 55 -7.71 3.22 -0.83
C ALA A 55 -7.89 1.78 -1.34
N THR A 56 -6.91 0.94 -1.06
CA THR A 56 -6.93 -0.50 -1.37
C THR A 56 -6.96 -1.35 -0.12
N GLY A 57 -6.39 -0.85 0.99
CA GLY A 57 -6.29 -1.56 2.26
C GLY A 57 -5.11 -2.54 2.30
N PRO A 58 -5.00 -3.34 3.39
CA PRO A 58 -3.91 -4.29 3.54
C PRO A 58 -4.07 -5.55 2.71
N ALA A 59 -2.98 -6.30 2.55
CA ALA A 59 -3.05 -7.73 2.26
C ALA A 59 -2.89 -8.53 3.55
N ARG A 60 -3.89 -9.34 3.90
CA ARG A 60 -3.86 -10.22 5.08
C ARG A 60 -3.61 -11.66 4.66
N VAL A 61 -2.51 -12.22 5.15
CA VAL A 61 -2.10 -13.59 4.81
C VAL A 61 -1.80 -14.37 6.08
N HIS A 62 -2.45 -15.52 6.19
CA HIS A 62 -2.23 -16.50 7.23
C HIS A 62 -1.29 -17.59 6.72
N ILE A 63 -0.04 -17.54 7.16
CA ILE A 63 1.04 -18.46 6.79
C ILE A 63 0.86 -19.79 7.52
N VAL A 64 0.86 -20.88 6.76
CA VAL A 64 0.72 -22.25 7.23
C VAL A 64 2.05 -23.00 7.01
N PRO A 65 2.88 -23.19 8.05
CA PRO A 65 4.05 -24.05 7.93
C PRO A 65 3.60 -25.50 7.73
N ILE A 66 3.97 -26.10 6.60
CA ILE A 66 3.62 -27.49 6.29
C ILE A 66 4.80 -28.39 6.65
N ARG A 67 4.60 -29.21 7.67
CA ARG A 67 5.54 -30.25 8.07
C ARG A 67 5.45 -31.41 7.08
N PHE A 68 6.54 -31.71 6.40
CA PHE A 68 6.59 -32.80 5.45
C PHE A 68 6.94 -34.12 6.16
N ASP A 69 5.94 -34.99 6.27
CA ASP A 69 5.99 -36.30 6.92
C ASP A 69 6.12 -37.44 5.89
N GLY A 70 6.02 -37.16 4.58
CA GLY A 70 5.96 -38.16 3.50
C GLY A 70 7.19 -39.07 3.36
N ASP A 71 8.35 -38.62 3.83
CA ASP A 71 9.58 -39.42 3.90
C ASP A 71 10.04 -39.70 5.35
N GLY A 72 9.17 -39.44 6.32
CA GLY A 72 9.47 -39.62 7.76
C GLY A 72 10.42 -38.57 8.34
N SER A 73 10.77 -37.52 7.60
CA SER A 73 11.72 -36.50 8.07
C SER A 73 11.13 -35.48 9.05
N GLY A 74 9.83 -35.21 8.96
CA GLY A 74 9.17 -34.17 9.74
C GLY A 74 9.73 -32.77 9.45
N ARG A 75 10.26 -32.52 8.25
CA ARG A 75 10.88 -31.23 7.89
C ARG A 75 9.87 -30.10 7.90
N LEU A 76 10.31 -28.93 8.37
CA LEU A 76 9.55 -27.69 8.35
C LEU A 76 10.17 -26.69 7.37
N PRO A 77 9.37 -25.81 6.75
CA PRO A 77 9.88 -24.65 6.02
C PRO A 77 10.50 -23.62 6.99
N ASP A 78 11.31 -22.71 6.44
CA ASP A 78 11.76 -21.53 7.19
C ASP A 78 10.59 -20.55 7.35
N VAL A 79 10.22 -20.25 8.59
CA VAL A 79 9.26 -19.19 8.95
C VAL A 79 9.85 -18.23 9.98
N SER A 80 11.18 -18.07 9.92
CA SER A 80 11.89 -17.07 10.71
C SER A 80 11.39 -15.66 10.38
N PRO A 81 11.46 -14.70 11.33
CA PRO A 81 11.06 -13.32 11.08
C PRO A 81 11.73 -12.70 9.85
N GLU A 82 12.99 -13.02 9.59
CA GLU A 82 13.72 -12.53 8.41
C GLU A 82 13.08 -13.02 7.10
N HIS A 83 12.70 -14.29 7.02
CA HIS A 83 12.07 -14.82 5.82
C HIS A 83 10.65 -14.27 5.63
N LEU A 84 9.88 -14.16 6.72
CA LEU A 84 8.54 -13.55 6.68
C LEU A 84 8.61 -12.08 6.23
N GLU A 85 9.61 -11.33 6.69
CA GLU A 85 9.85 -9.97 6.23
C GLU A 85 10.17 -9.91 4.73
N ALA A 86 10.97 -10.86 4.21
CA ALA A 86 11.27 -10.91 2.78
C ALA A 86 10.02 -11.20 1.93
N LEU A 87 9.13 -12.09 2.39
CA LEU A 87 7.82 -12.34 1.77
C LEU A 87 6.94 -11.09 1.77
N SER A 88 6.84 -10.41 2.93
CA SER A 88 6.10 -9.17 3.12
C SER A 88 6.61 -8.06 2.20
N SER A 89 7.93 -7.85 2.19
CA SER A 89 8.62 -6.85 1.37
C SER A 89 8.39 -7.06 -0.13
N SER A 90 8.37 -8.32 -0.59
CA SER A 90 8.07 -8.66 -1.98
C SER A 90 6.62 -8.35 -2.38
N LEU A 91 5.65 -8.58 -1.48
CA LEU A 91 4.27 -8.15 -1.71
C LEU A 91 4.17 -6.62 -1.77
N VAL A 92 4.79 -5.89 -0.84
CA VAL A 92 4.76 -4.41 -0.86
C VAL A 92 5.37 -3.84 -2.15
N ALA A 93 6.41 -4.48 -2.69
CA ALA A 93 7.05 -4.02 -3.93
C ALA A 93 6.14 -4.16 -5.16
N LEU A 94 5.29 -5.19 -5.19
CA LEU A 94 4.52 -5.55 -6.39
C LEU A 94 3.02 -5.27 -6.27
N PHE A 95 2.45 -5.24 -5.06
CA PHE A 95 1.01 -5.07 -4.85
C PHE A 95 0.68 -3.64 -4.42
N PRO A 96 -0.45 -3.08 -4.88
CA PRO A 96 -0.95 -1.78 -4.42
C PRO A 96 -1.62 -1.94 -3.05
N VAL A 97 -0.87 -2.29 -2.02
CA VAL A 97 -1.37 -2.46 -0.63
C VAL A 97 -0.93 -1.31 0.26
N SER A 98 -1.73 -0.97 1.27
CA SER A 98 -1.29 -0.01 2.30
C SER A 98 -0.18 -0.59 3.18
N HIS A 99 -0.32 -1.87 3.54
CA HIS A 99 0.63 -2.65 4.32
C HIS A 99 0.30 -4.14 4.18
N VAL A 100 1.18 -5.00 4.70
CA VAL A 100 0.98 -6.46 4.70
C VAL A 100 0.89 -6.94 6.14
N GLU A 101 -0.10 -7.78 6.43
CA GLU A 101 -0.29 -8.42 7.72
C GLU A 101 -0.06 -9.92 7.55
N LEU A 102 1.11 -10.40 8.01
CA LEU A 102 1.43 -11.82 8.05
C LEU A 102 1.19 -12.37 9.45
N THR A 103 0.39 -13.44 9.54
CA THR A 103 0.23 -14.24 10.76
C THR A 103 0.70 -15.66 10.51
N VAL A 104 1.17 -16.37 11.53
CA VAL A 104 1.69 -17.74 11.39
C VAL A 104 0.93 -18.67 12.35
N ARG A 105 0.41 -19.79 11.84
CA ARG A 105 -0.19 -20.86 12.66
C ARG A 105 0.80 -21.98 13.02
N ASP A 106 0.43 -22.79 14.01
CA ASP A 106 1.14 -24.02 14.34
C ASP A 106 1.26 -24.95 13.12
N PRO A 107 2.36 -25.70 12.92
CA PRO A 107 2.53 -26.49 11.70
C PRO A 107 1.45 -27.56 11.46
N VAL A 108 1.04 -27.77 10.19
CA VAL A 108 0.23 -28.92 9.77
C VAL A 108 1.11 -29.98 9.12
N GLY A 109 0.94 -31.25 9.52
CA GLY A 109 1.59 -32.38 8.87
C GLY A 109 0.95 -32.75 7.55
N THR A 110 1.76 -33.09 6.56
CA THR A 110 1.32 -33.69 5.30
C THR A 110 2.24 -34.84 4.90
N SER A 111 1.67 -35.89 4.31
CA SER A 111 2.45 -36.92 3.60
C SER A 111 2.36 -36.76 2.08
N GLU A 112 1.64 -35.74 1.61
CA GLU A 112 1.42 -35.49 0.19
C GLU A 112 2.68 -34.88 -0.45
N SER A 113 3.15 -35.49 -1.54
CA SER A 113 4.32 -35.03 -2.30
C SER A 113 3.96 -34.08 -3.44
N ASN A 114 2.67 -33.98 -3.79
CA ASN A 114 2.14 -33.11 -4.83
C ASN A 114 1.53 -31.84 -4.23
N LEU A 115 1.93 -30.67 -4.71
CA LEU A 115 1.42 -29.39 -4.20
C LEU A 115 -0.09 -29.22 -4.39
N THR A 116 -0.70 -29.83 -5.41
CA THR A 116 -2.17 -29.75 -5.58
C THR A 116 -2.90 -30.45 -4.43
N ASP A 117 -2.35 -31.56 -3.94
CA ASP A 117 -2.96 -32.30 -2.82
C ASP A 117 -2.75 -31.57 -1.50
N VAL A 118 -1.58 -30.93 -1.31
CA VAL A 118 -1.35 -30.01 -0.19
C VAL A 118 -2.29 -28.80 -0.25
N LEU A 119 -2.53 -28.22 -1.43
CA LEU A 119 -3.48 -27.12 -1.64
C LEU A 119 -4.90 -27.53 -1.21
N ASN A 120 -5.34 -28.74 -1.58
CA ASN A 120 -6.64 -29.27 -1.18
C ASN A 120 -6.74 -29.47 0.34
N GLN A 121 -5.65 -29.89 0.99
CA GLN A 121 -5.56 -29.95 2.45
C GLN A 121 -5.70 -28.55 3.07
N LEU A 122 -5.07 -27.53 2.50
CA LEU A 122 -5.21 -26.14 2.96
C LEU A 122 -6.62 -25.59 2.75
N LEU A 123 -7.28 -25.90 1.62
CA LEU A 123 -8.68 -25.54 1.39
C LEU A 123 -9.58 -26.12 2.48
N GLN A 124 -9.40 -27.40 2.79
CA GLN A 124 -10.15 -28.05 3.85
C GLN A 124 -9.87 -27.40 5.21
N LEU A 125 -8.60 -27.14 5.52
CA LEU A 125 -8.19 -26.46 6.75
C LEU A 125 -8.89 -25.10 6.90
N ARG A 126 -8.79 -24.24 5.86
CA ARG A 126 -9.44 -22.92 5.87
C ARG A 126 -10.95 -23.03 6.03
N SER A 127 -11.59 -24.03 5.40
CA SER A 127 -13.04 -24.25 5.51
C SER A 127 -13.49 -24.59 6.94
N VAL A 128 -12.61 -25.24 7.71
CA VAL A 128 -12.85 -25.60 9.12
C VAL A 128 -12.56 -24.41 10.03
N GLU A 129 -11.44 -23.72 9.82
CA GLU A 129 -11.01 -22.60 10.66
C GLU A 129 -11.87 -21.33 10.43
N ARG A 130 -12.49 -21.18 9.25
CA ARG A 130 -13.42 -20.09 8.89
C ARG A 130 -12.87 -18.70 9.26
N PRO A 131 -11.69 -18.33 8.77
CA PRO A 131 -11.16 -16.99 8.98
C PRO A 131 -12.07 -15.96 8.27
N PRO A 132 -11.92 -14.66 8.60
CA PRO A 132 -12.53 -13.58 7.83
C PRO A 132 -12.27 -13.71 6.31
N ASP A 133 -13.22 -13.24 5.50
CA ASP A 133 -13.20 -13.44 4.04
C ASP A 133 -12.07 -12.70 3.33
N ASP A 134 -11.48 -11.70 3.96
CA ASP A 134 -10.33 -10.92 3.52
C ASP A 134 -8.96 -11.54 3.91
N VAL A 135 -8.97 -12.67 4.63
CA VAL A 135 -7.76 -13.41 5.02
C VAL A 135 -7.52 -14.59 4.07
N SER A 136 -6.37 -14.53 3.39
CA SER A 136 -5.86 -15.58 2.51
C SER A 136 -5.00 -16.57 3.30
N TYR A 137 -4.99 -17.85 2.93
CA TYR A 137 -4.05 -18.82 3.53
C TYR A 137 -2.92 -19.11 2.54
N TYR A 138 -1.69 -19.19 3.05
CA TYR A 138 -0.54 -19.57 2.22
C TYR A 138 0.33 -20.63 2.90
N GLY A 139 0.45 -21.78 2.26
CA GLY A 139 1.27 -22.89 2.73
C GLY A 139 2.71 -22.78 2.27
N LEU A 140 3.65 -23.00 3.19
CA LEU A 140 5.06 -23.19 2.86
C LEU A 140 5.45 -24.65 3.12
N VAL A 141 6.08 -25.31 2.15
CA VAL A 141 6.50 -26.72 2.30
C VAL A 141 7.88 -26.97 1.69
N ASN A 142 8.67 -27.85 2.33
CA ASN A 142 9.97 -28.31 1.83
C ASN A 142 9.95 -29.84 1.65
N PRO A 143 9.53 -30.36 0.48
CA PRO A 143 9.38 -31.80 0.27
C PRO A 143 10.72 -32.58 0.27
N ALA A 144 11.85 -31.91 0.03
CA ALA A 144 13.20 -32.45 0.17
C ALA A 144 14.08 -31.55 1.07
N ALA A 145 15.32 -31.97 1.36
CA ALA A 145 16.23 -31.15 2.18
C ALA A 145 16.68 -29.88 1.43
N THR A 146 16.77 -29.94 0.10
CA THR A 146 17.12 -28.80 -0.75
C THR A 146 16.22 -28.68 -1.97
N MET A 147 16.09 -27.46 -2.50
CA MET A 147 15.39 -27.22 -3.77
C MET A 147 15.99 -28.03 -4.92
N GLN A 148 17.32 -28.15 -4.97
CA GLN A 148 18.02 -28.89 -6.03
C GLN A 148 17.66 -30.38 -6.04
N GLU A 149 17.48 -30.98 -4.86
CA GLU A 149 17.02 -32.36 -4.73
C GLU A 149 15.57 -32.53 -5.19
N HIS A 150 14.69 -31.62 -4.78
CA HIS A 150 13.27 -31.68 -5.13
C HIS A 150 13.04 -31.42 -6.63
N CYS A 151 13.68 -30.39 -7.18
CA CYS A 151 13.44 -29.88 -8.54
C CYS A 151 14.45 -30.39 -9.58
N ARG A 152 15.14 -31.50 -9.31
CA ARG A 152 16.19 -32.07 -10.18
C ARG A 152 15.75 -32.25 -11.64
N PHE A 153 14.48 -32.56 -11.86
CA PHE A 153 13.90 -32.79 -13.19
C PHE A 153 12.84 -31.75 -13.56
N GLY A 154 12.91 -30.56 -12.94
CA GLY A 154 11.82 -29.60 -12.92
C GLY A 154 10.81 -29.92 -11.82
N CYS A 155 10.11 -28.90 -11.35
CA CYS A 155 9.07 -29.00 -10.34
C CYS A 155 8.07 -27.86 -10.55
N VAL A 156 6.87 -28.02 -9.98
CA VAL A 156 5.94 -26.92 -9.77
C VAL A 156 6.34 -26.25 -8.46
N ALA A 157 6.66 -24.96 -8.50
CA ALA A 157 7.11 -24.22 -7.32
C ALA A 157 5.94 -23.77 -6.43
N GLY A 158 4.77 -23.52 -7.02
CA GLY A 158 3.57 -23.12 -6.30
C GLY A 158 2.29 -23.43 -7.07
N VAL A 159 1.18 -23.37 -6.33
CA VAL A 159 -0.17 -23.45 -6.88
C VAL A 159 -1.13 -22.70 -5.97
N ALA A 160 -2.14 -22.08 -6.55
CA ALA A 160 -3.18 -21.37 -5.80
C ALA A 160 -4.55 -21.52 -6.45
N THR A 161 -5.57 -21.27 -5.62
CA THR A 161 -6.94 -21.08 -6.08
C THR A 161 -7.23 -19.60 -6.35
N PHE A 162 -8.23 -19.32 -7.16
CA PHE A 162 -8.79 -17.97 -7.27
C PHE A 162 -9.73 -17.63 -6.11
N GLY A 163 -9.57 -16.44 -5.56
CA GLY A 163 -10.48 -15.91 -4.54
C GLY A 163 -11.92 -15.77 -5.05
N ALA A 164 -12.88 -15.90 -4.14
CA ALA A 164 -14.28 -15.63 -4.42
C ALA A 164 -14.49 -14.17 -4.87
N ALA A 165 -15.59 -13.89 -5.57
CA ALA A 165 -15.86 -12.55 -6.10
C ALA A 165 -15.80 -11.46 -5.01
N GLY A 166 -16.38 -11.72 -3.83
CA GLY A 166 -16.44 -10.78 -2.72
C GLY A 166 -15.33 -10.88 -1.67
N GLY A 167 -14.38 -11.83 -1.77
CA GLY A 167 -13.38 -12.02 -0.71
C GLY A 167 -12.17 -12.83 -1.13
N ALA A 168 -11.09 -12.73 -0.38
CA ALA A 168 -9.85 -13.49 -0.53
C ALA A 168 -9.94 -14.89 0.09
N ALA A 169 -11.14 -15.50 0.11
CA ALA A 169 -11.38 -16.88 0.52
C ALA A 169 -10.78 -17.90 -0.47
N ALA A 170 -9.47 -17.81 -0.66
CA ALA A 170 -8.62 -18.64 -1.48
C ALA A 170 -7.36 -19.00 -0.70
N VAL A 171 -6.69 -20.03 -1.20
CA VAL A 171 -5.45 -20.53 -0.61
C VAL A 171 -4.39 -20.64 -1.71
N GLY A 172 -3.14 -20.44 -1.31
CA GLY A 172 -1.97 -20.78 -2.11
C GLY A 172 -1.04 -21.72 -1.34
N VAL A 173 -0.17 -22.41 -2.05
CA VAL A 173 0.93 -23.17 -1.47
C VAL A 173 2.14 -23.01 -2.37
N GLY A 174 3.32 -22.90 -1.76
CA GLY A 174 4.58 -22.88 -2.49
C GLY A 174 5.72 -23.53 -1.73
N LEU A 175 6.81 -23.76 -2.46
CA LEU A 175 8.05 -24.26 -1.90
C LEU A 175 8.67 -23.23 -0.95
N GLY A 176 9.06 -23.68 0.24
CA GLY A 176 9.62 -22.84 1.30
C GLY A 176 11.13 -22.62 1.22
N TYR A 177 11.76 -22.91 0.08
CA TYR A 177 13.20 -22.65 -0.11
C TYR A 177 13.42 -21.17 -0.44
N ARG A 178 14.27 -20.47 0.32
CA ARG A 178 14.54 -19.03 0.15
C ARG A 178 14.87 -18.60 -1.29
N ALA A 179 15.51 -19.48 -2.07
CA ALA A 179 15.86 -19.19 -3.46
C ALA A 179 14.65 -19.01 -4.41
N VAL A 180 13.44 -19.42 -4.01
CA VAL A 180 12.23 -19.40 -4.87
C VAL A 180 10.97 -18.93 -4.15
N ALA A 181 10.95 -18.99 -2.81
CA ALA A 181 9.76 -18.76 -1.99
C ALA A 181 9.14 -17.38 -2.21
N GLU A 182 9.94 -16.31 -2.24
CA GLU A 182 9.46 -14.93 -2.41
C GLU A 182 8.73 -14.70 -3.74
N GLY A 183 9.37 -15.08 -4.86
CA GLY A 183 8.77 -14.95 -6.19
C GLY A 183 7.54 -15.83 -6.38
N THR A 184 7.57 -17.06 -5.84
CA THR A 184 6.41 -17.95 -5.87
C THR A 184 5.27 -17.37 -5.03
N PHE A 185 5.57 -16.87 -3.84
CA PHE A 185 4.56 -16.31 -2.94
C PHE A 185 3.80 -15.16 -3.59
N VAL A 186 4.49 -14.19 -4.18
CA VAL A 186 3.82 -13.06 -4.86
C VAL A 186 3.00 -13.52 -6.08
N HIS A 187 3.51 -14.50 -6.85
CA HIS A 187 2.80 -15.08 -7.99
C HIS A 187 1.50 -15.77 -7.57
N GLU A 188 1.57 -16.64 -6.56
CA GLU A 188 0.39 -17.33 -6.02
C GLU A 188 -0.58 -16.38 -5.33
N MET A 189 -0.09 -15.31 -4.68
CA MET A 189 -0.95 -14.24 -4.17
C MET A 189 -1.63 -13.48 -5.31
N GLY A 190 -1.01 -13.38 -6.49
CA GLY A 190 -1.65 -12.84 -7.69
C GLY A 190 -2.87 -13.68 -8.08
N HIS A 191 -2.74 -15.00 -8.12
CA HIS A 191 -3.86 -15.92 -8.33
C HIS A 191 -4.93 -15.83 -7.24
N VAL A 192 -4.57 -15.77 -5.96
CA VAL A 192 -5.53 -15.52 -4.86
C VAL A 192 -6.36 -14.25 -5.13
N HIS A 193 -5.72 -13.23 -5.68
CA HIS A 193 -6.33 -11.97 -6.12
C HIS A 193 -6.88 -12.02 -7.57
N ARG A 194 -7.07 -13.22 -8.11
CA ARG A 194 -7.71 -13.52 -9.40
C ARG A 194 -6.97 -13.01 -10.64
N LEU A 195 -5.68 -12.74 -10.53
CA LEU A 195 -4.85 -12.52 -11.71
C LEU A 195 -4.66 -13.84 -12.45
N MET A 196 -4.78 -13.77 -13.77
CA MET A 196 -4.43 -14.85 -14.69
C MET A 196 -2.97 -14.69 -15.12
N HIS A 197 -2.40 -15.72 -15.76
CA HIS A 197 -1.01 -15.63 -16.21
C HIS A 197 -0.82 -14.58 -17.31
N ALA A 198 0.32 -13.88 -17.30
CA ALA A 198 0.73 -13.00 -18.40
C ALA A 198 1.48 -13.81 -19.49
N PRO A 199 1.44 -13.40 -20.76
CA PRO A 199 1.85 -14.23 -21.89
C PRO A 199 3.38 -14.25 -22.13
N CYS A 200 4.16 -14.78 -21.19
CA CYS A 200 5.60 -15.06 -21.34
C CYS A 200 6.01 -16.35 -20.60
N GLY A 201 7.02 -17.05 -21.13
CA GLY A 201 7.71 -18.12 -20.39
C GLY A 201 6.98 -19.47 -20.31
N SER A 202 6.21 -19.86 -21.33
CA SER A 202 5.41 -21.10 -21.35
C SER A 202 4.26 -21.17 -20.33
N ALA A 203 3.88 -20.03 -19.75
CA ALA A 203 2.71 -19.94 -18.90
C ALA A 203 1.43 -20.44 -19.61
N ILE A 204 0.61 -21.21 -18.89
CA ILE A 204 -0.63 -21.80 -19.40
C ILE A 204 -1.84 -21.03 -18.91
N GLY A 205 -2.94 -20.97 -19.66
CA GLY A 205 -4.10 -20.19 -19.21
C GLY A 205 -3.79 -18.69 -19.10
N THR A 206 -3.05 -18.19 -20.09
CA THR A 206 -2.72 -16.76 -20.22
C THR A 206 -4.00 -15.92 -20.30
N ASP A 207 -3.99 -14.75 -19.67
CA ASP A 207 -5.06 -13.76 -19.78
C ASP A 207 -5.20 -13.31 -21.24
N PRO A 208 -6.33 -13.59 -21.91
CA PRO A 208 -6.55 -13.18 -23.29
C PRO A 208 -6.65 -11.65 -23.46
N ASP A 209 -6.88 -10.93 -22.36
CA ASP A 209 -7.02 -9.47 -22.38
C ASP A 209 -5.74 -8.73 -21.96
N PHE A 210 -4.69 -9.46 -21.56
CA PHE A 210 -3.41 -8.84 -21.22
C PHE A 210 -2.88 -8.06 -22.45
N PRO A 211 -2.67 -6.75 -22.34
CA PRO A 211 -2.56 -5.89 -23.52
C PRO A 211 -1.16 -5.91 -24.15
N TYR A 212 -0.16 -6.42 -23.44
CA TYR A 212 1.23 -6.33 -23.87
C TYR A 212 1.80 -7.66 -24.34
N VAL A 213 2.42 -7.61 -25.51
CA VAL A 213 3.13 -8.76 -26.09
C VAL A 213 4.29 -9.12 -25.18
N ASP A 214 4.53 -10.44 -25.04
CA ASP A 214 5.65 -10.98 -24.27
C ASP A 214 5.63 -10.56 -22.80
N ALA A 215 4.47 -10.21 -22.23
CA ALA A 215 4.31 -9.78 -20.84
C ALA A 215 5.11 -8.52 -20.44
N THR A 216 5.34 -7.56 -21.34
CA THR A 216 5.94 -6.26 -20.97
C THR A 216 5.01 -5.44 -20.05
N LEU A 217 5.51 -4.37 -19.42
CA LEU A 217 4.85 -3.78 -18.24
C LEU A 217 3.92 -2.58 -18.53
N GLY A 218 4.07 -1.92 -19.68
CA GLY A 218 3.27 -0.75 -20.07
C GLY A 218 3.72 0.58 -19.46
N ALA A 219 4.09 0.62 -18.18
CA ALA A 219 4.52 1.84 -17.48
C ALA A 219 5.78 1.63 -16.64
N TRP A 220 6.56 2.70 -16.46
CA TRP A 220 7.73 2.70 -15.60
C TRP A 220 7.35 2.31 -14.17
N GLY A 221 8.02 1.28 -13.65
CA GLY A 221 7.90 0.90 -12.25
C GLY A 221 8.87 1.67 -11.37
N TYR A 222 8.62 1.66 -10.07
CA TYR A 222 9.52 2.19 -9.07
C TYR A 222 9.58 1.23 -7.88
N ASP A 223 10.76 0.70 -7.59
CA ASP A 223 10.98 -0.15 -6.42
C ASP A 223 11.40 0.74 -5.24
N ALA A 224 10.47 0.96 -4.31
CA ALA A 224 10.69 1.79 -3.13
C ALA A 224 11.72 1.20 -2.16
N ARG A 225 12.03 -0.10 -2.25
CA ARG A 225 13.00 -0.75 -1.37
C ARG A 225 14.43 -0.41 -1.78
N THR A 226 14.66 -0.23 -3.08
CA THR A 226 15.97 0.05 -3.67
C THR A 226 16.09 1.48 -4.17
N GLY A 227 14.98 2.21 -4.29
CA GLY A 227 14.92 3.56 -4.85
C GLY A 227 15.18 3.61 -6.36
N THR A 228 14.88 2.53 -7.09
CA THR A 228 15.24 2.39 -8.51
C THR A 228 14.03 2.34 -9.44
N LEU A 229 14.17 2.94 -10.62
CA LEU A 229 13.19 2.81 -11.70
C LEU A 229 13.31 1.44 -12.40
N VAL A 230 12.16 0.93 -12.83
CA VAL A 230 12.02 -0.34 -13.55
C VAL A 230 11.53 -0.05 -14.96
N ASP A 231 12.37 -0.36 -15.95
CA ASP A 231 12.06 -0.18 -17.37
C ASP A 231 10.93 -1.11 -17.82
N PRO A 232 9.84 -0.58 -18.41
CA PRO A 232 8.70 -1.38 -18.82
C PRO A 232 8.87 -2.22 -20.07
N HIS A 233 9.91 -2.03 -20.89
CA HIS A 233 9.96 -2.58 -22.24
C HIS A 233 10.87 -3.78 -22.38
N ASP A 234 12.17 -3.61 -22.14
CA ASP A 234 13.15 -4.58 -22.65
C ASP A 234 13.47 -5.67 -21.63
N ARG A 235 13.64 -5.29 -20.37
CA ARG A 235 14.25 -6.16 -19.35
C ARG A 235 13.24 -6.91 -18.50
N TYR A 236 12.22 -6.23 -17.99
CA TYR A 236 11.31 -6.80 -17.00
C TYR A 236 10.05 -7.35 -17.65
N ARG A 237 9.45 -8.34 -17.00
CA ARG A 237 8.19 -8.98 -17.41
C ARG A 237 7.21 -9.03 -16.25
N ASP A 238 5.92 -9.08 -16.57
CA ASP A 238 4.90 -9.15 -15.54
C ASP A 238 5.10 -10.38 -14.66
N PHE A 239 4.97 -10.23 -13.34
CA PHE A 239 5.25 -11.28 -12.37
C PHE A 239 4.26 -12.45 -12.44
N MET A 240 3.11 -12.28 -13.12
CA MET A 240 2.20 -13.37 -13.47
C MET A 240 2.65 -14.13 -14.72
N SER A 241 3.79 -13.80 -15.31
CA SER A 241 4.45 -14.62 -16.34
C SER A 241 5.49 -15.56 -15.73
N TYR A 242 6.11 -16.39 -16.55
CA TYR A 242 7.25 -17.24 -16.16
C TYR A 242 8.58 -16.72 -16.73
N CYS A 243 8.65 -15.41 -16.95
CA CYS A 243 9.86 -14.76 -17.44
C CYS A 243 10.47 -13.87 -16.36
N ASP A 244 11.79 -13.89 -16.30
CA ASP A 244 12.59 -13.11 -15.36
C ASP A 244 13.49 -12.10 -16.10
N PRO A 245 13.84 -10.97 -15.47
CA PRO A 245 13.37 -10.53 -14.15
C PRO A 245 11.91 -10.07 -14.13
N ALA A 246 11.20 -10.39 -13.04
CA ALA A 246 9.79 -10.07 -12.87
C ALA A 246 9.55 -8.69 -12.21
N TRP A 247 8.47 -8.03 -12.61
CA TRP A 247 7.88 -6.84 -11.97
C TRP A 247 6.37 -6.82 -12.23
N ILE A 248 5.61 -5.85 -11.70
CA ILE A 248 4.18 -5.73 -11.99
C ILE A 248 3.91 -4.80 -13.19
N SER A 249 3.07 -5.24 -14.14
CA SER A 249 2.57 -4.38 -15.21
C SER A 249 1.53 -3.39 -14.70
N ASP A 250 1.38 -2.24 -15.36
CA ASP A 250 0.32 -1.27 -15.03
C ASP A 250 -1.09 -1.89 -15.10
N TYR A 251 -1.29 -2.85 -16.02
CA TYR A 251 -2.52 -3.59 -16.22
C TYR A 251 -2.87 -4.47 -15.01
N ASN A 252 -1.92 -5.28 -14.54
CA ASN A 252 -2.14 -6.11 -13.35
C ASN A 252 -2.15 -5.28 -12.07
N TYR A 253 -1.38 -4.19 -12.01
CA TYR A 253 -1.42 -3.24 -10.88
C TYR A 253 -2.83 -2.65 -10.72
N GLN A 254 -3.41 -2.15 -11.82
CA GLN A 254 -4.77 -1.62 -11.82
C GLN A 254 -5.81 -2.69 -11.44
N SER A 255 -5.66 -3.91 -11.95
CA SER A 255 -6.52 -5.04 -11.60
C SER A 255 -6.46 -5.39 -10.11
N LEU A 256 -5.27 -5.31 -9.51
CA LEU A 256 -5.09 -5.49 -8.07
C LEU A 256 -5.69 -4.36 -7.24
N ILE A 257 -5.62 -3.09 -7.68
CA ILE A 257 -6.30 -1.99 -6.99
C ILE A 257 -7.80 -2.28 -6.88
N ASP A 258 -8.43 -2.65 -8.00
CA ASP A 258 -9.86 -2.97 -8.04
C ASP A 258 -10.17 -4.17 -7.15
N ARG A 259 -9.36 -5.21 -7.24
CA ARG A 259 -9.55 -6.43 -6.45
C ARG A 259 -9.42 -6.18 -4.94
N LEU A 260 -8.34 -5.52 -4.51
CA LEU A 260 -8.07 -5.26 -3.09
C LEU A 260 -9.13 -4.36 -2.49
N SER A 261 -9.63 -3.37 -3.25
CA SER A 261 -10.77 -2.54 -2.83
C SER A 261 -12.01 -3.38 -2.48
N ILE A 262 -12.30 -4.43 -3.27
CA ILE A 262 -13.43 -5.34 -3.00
C ILE A 262 -13.12 -6.25 -1.81
N VAL A 263 -11.93 -6.86 -1.78
CA VAL A 263 -11.51 -7.78 -0.69
C VAL A 263 -11.59 -7.09 0.67
N ASN A 264 -11.16 -5.84 0.74
CA ASN A 264 -11.14 -5.04 1.96
C ASN A 264 -12.47 -4.31 2.23
N GLY A 265 -13.54 -4.64 1.50
CA GLY A 265 -14.88 -4.06 1.73
C GLY A 265 -15.02 -2.57 1.41
N LEU A 266 -14.03 -1.97 0.72
CA LEU A 266 -14.04 -0.57 0.31
C LEU A 266 -14.94 -0.33 -0.92
N GLN A 267 -15.25 -1.40 -1.66
CA GLN A 267 -16.17 -1.39 -2.80
C GLN A 267 -17.06 -2.65 -2.79
N PRO A 268 -18.33 -2.54 -3.26
CA PRO A 268 -19.21 -3.71 -3.36
C PRO A 268 -18.71 -4.70 -4.44
N PRO A 269 -18.91 -6.01 -4.28
CA PRO A 269 -18.40 -7.01 -5.24
C PRO A 269 -18.90 -6.83 -6.68
N ASP A 270 -20.09 -6.25 -6.86
CA ASP A 270 -20.72 -6.04 -8.16
C ASP A 270 -20.24 -4.77 -8.89
N SER A 271 -19.40 -3.92 -8.26
CA SER A 271 -18.85 -2.74 -8.94
C SER A 271 -17.72 -3.05 -9.92
N ALA A 272 -17.31 -4.31 -10.05
CA ALA A 272 -16.27 -4.78 -10.97
C ALA A 272 -16.64 -4.68 -12.47
N GLN A 273 -17.76 -4.04 -12.83
CA GLN A 273 -18.16 -3.81 -14.21
C GLN A 273 -17.77 -2.41 -14.71
N ALA A 274 -16.47 -2.19 -14.87
CA ALA A 274 -15.93 -1.33 -15.92
C ALA A 274 -14.41 -1.51 -15.95
N ARG A 275 -13.92 -2.55 -16.63
CA ARG A 275 -12.51 -2.62 -17.01
C ARG A 275 -12.22 -1.37 -17.85
N PRO A 276 -11.33 -0.45 -17.44
CA PRO A 276 -11.03 0.71 -18.26
C PRO A 276 -10.30 0.22 -19.51
N VAL A 277 -11.02 0.20 -20.63
CA VAL A 277 -10.44 0.15 -21.97
C VAL A 277 -9.69 1.45 -22.20
N ARG A 278 -8.37 1.34 -22.44
CA ARG A 278 -7.45 2.34 -23.01
C ARG A 278 -7.65 3.80 -22.58
N ALA A 279 -6.72 4.32 -21.77
CA ALA A 279 -6.15 5.63 -22.10
C ALA A 279 -5.10 5.37 -23.20
N ALA A 280 -5.46 5.61 -24.46
CA ALA A 280 -4.46 5.68 -25.52
C ALA A 280 -3.38 6.68 -25.08
N SER A 281 -2.13 6.25 -25.12
CA SER A 281 -0.95 7.10 -25.05
C SER A 281 -1.09 8.18 -26.13
N GLN A 282 -1.62 9.35 -25.75
CA GLN A 282 -1.52 10.54 -26.59
C GLN A 282 -0.06 10.99 -26.51
N GLU A 283 0.70 10.65 -27.55
CA GLU A 283 1.96 11.31 -27.88
C GLU A 283 1.74 12.83 -27.81
N ARG A 284 2.40 13.50 -26.87
CA ARG A 284 2.48 14.96 -26.87
C ARG A 284 3.61 15.37 -27.82
N PRO A 285 3.39 16.33 -28.73
CA PRO A 285 4.46 16.86 -29.58
C PRO A 285 5.49 17.58 -28.70
N ALA A 286 6.77 17.26 -28.93
CA ALA A 286 7.90 17.88 -28.25
C ALA A 286 7.93 19.39 -28.53
N SER A 287 7.84 20.20 -27.46
CA SER A 287 8.14 21.63 -27.48
C SER A 287 9.60 21.83 -27.01
N PRO A 288 10.37 22.82 -27.52
CA PRO A 288 11.82 22.90 -27.33
C PRO A 288 12.30 23.37 -25.94
N PHE A 289 11.47 23.33 -24.90
CA PHE A 289 11.88 23.62 -23.51
C PHE A 289 11.07 22.73 -22.56
N GLU A 290 11.53 21.51 -22.33
CA GLU A 290 10.95 20.60 -21.33
C GLU A 290 11.87 20.53 -20.11
N ALA A 291 11.54 21.30 -19.07
CA ALA A 291 11.81 20.86 -17.71
C ALA A 291 10.92 19.64 -17.46
N ARG A 292 11.50 18.45 -17.47
CA ARG A 292 10.78 17.20 -17.20
C ARG A 292 10.66 17.04 -15.69
N ILE A 293 9.48 17.36 -15.17
CA ILE A 293 9.12 17.12 -13.77
C ILE A 293 8.45 15.73 -13.73
N SER A 294 9.20 14.73 -13.24
CA SER A 294 8.64 13.45 -12.84
C SER A 294 8.38 13.52 -11.34
N ALA A 295 7.14 13.74 -10.93
CA ALA A 295 6.76 13.60 -9.52
C ALA A 295 6.45 12.13 -9.26
N THR A 296 7.45 11.36 -8.83
CA THR A 296 7.24 9.99 -8.33
C THR A 296 6.89 10.08 -6.84
N ALA A 297 5.61 10.00 -6.51
CA ALA A 297 5.17 9.88 -5.13
C ALA A 297 5.37 8.44 -4.65
N VAL A 298 6.14 8.27 -3.59
CA VAL A 298 6.42 6.97 -2.97
C VAL A 298 5.79 6.98 -1.58
N ALA A 299 4.77 6.18 -1.35
CA ALA A 299 4.27 5.92 0.00
C ALA A 299 4.94 4.64 0.51
N THR A 300 5.63 4.69 1.66
CA THR A 300 6.14 3.49 2.33
C THR A 300 5.40 3.25 3.66
N PRO A 301 5.23 1.98 4.11
CA PRO A 301 4.40 1.68 5.29
C PRO A 301 5.12 1.70 6.65
N PHE A 302 6.44 1.94 6.74
CA PHE A 302 7.15 1.80 8.02
C PHE A 302 8.33 2.77 8.22
N GLY A 303 8.38 3.38 9.42
CA GLY A 303 9.61 3.77 10.12
C GLY A 303 10.16 5.16 9.84
N GLY A 304 9.91 6.11 10.74
CA GLY A 304 10.45 7.46 10.66
C GLY A 304 11.97 7.55 10.88
N VAL A 305 12.61 8.48 10.16
CA VAL A 305 13.88 9.13 10.51
C VAL A 305 13.86 10.56 9.96
N VAL A 306 14.15 11.50 10.88
CA VAL A 306 14.72 12.86 10.72
C VAL A 306 14.30 13.66 9.48
N TRP A 307 13.51 14.70 9.75
CA TRP A 307 13.42 15.92 8.98
C TRP A 307 14.82 16.44 8.62
N SER A 308 15.25 16.25 7.38
CA SER A 308 15.96 17.34 6.72
C SER A 308 14.88 18.22 6.12
N SER A 309 14.75 19.43 6.66
CA SER A 309 14.13 20.58 5.97
C SER A 309 14.48 20.54 4.47
N PRO A 310 13.59 21.01 3.57
CA PRO A 310 13.69 20.80 2.12
C PRO A 310 15.05 21.24 1.60
N GLY A 311 15.94 20.26 1.43
CA GLY A 311 17.27 20.42 0.89
C GLY A 311 17.21 20.02 -0.57
N SER A 312 16.91 20.98 -1.43
CA SER A 312 17.40 21.08 -2.80
C SER A 312 17.95 19.79 -3.43
N SER A 313 17.16 19.12 -4.28
CA SER A 313 17.72 18.20 -5.27
C SER A 313 18.40 19.01 -6.38
N TRP A 314 19.72 18.86 -6.52
CA TRP A 314 20.55 19.64 -7.44
C TRP A 314 20.63 18.99 -8.82
N SER A 315 19.89 19.49 -9.81
CA SER A 315 20.13 19.11 -11.21
C SER A 315 21.15 20.06 -11.85
N ARG A 316 22.31 19.54 -12.25
CA ARG A 316 23.41 20.29 -12.86
C ARG A 316 23.13 20.55 -14.36
N GLY A 317 22.44 21.64 -14.68
CA GLY A 317 22.29 22.11 -16.06
C GLY A 317 23.48 22.99 -16.46
N THR A 318 24.41 22.46 -17.26
CA THR A 318 25.49 23.28 -17.84
C THR A 318 25.05 23.91 -19.15
N ASP A 319 24.41 25.07 -19.07
CA ASP A 319 24.44 26.03 -20.17
C ASP A 319 25.52 27.08 -19.89
N ALA A 320 26.05 27.68 -20.95
CA ALA A 320 27.23 28.55 -20.95
C ALA A 320 27.06 29.92 -20.23
N GLY A 321 26.36 29.96 -19.09
CA GLY A 321 26.13 31.15 -18.29
C GLY A 321 25.65 30.82 -16.87
N GLY A 322 26.59 30.47 -15.98
CA GLY A 322 26.38 30.41 -14.52
C GLY A 322 25.58 29.20 -14.02
N VAL A 323 25.99 28.67 -12.85
CA VAL A 323 25.17 27.71 -12.11
C VAL A 323 24.01 28.49 -11.49
N ARG A 324 22.77 28.14 -11.87
CA ARG A 324 21.56 28.65 -11.21
C ARG A 324 21.09 27.68 -10.14
N ARG A 325 20.73 28.19 -8.97
CA ARG A 325 20.08 27.42 -7.92
C ARG A 325 18.57 27.38 -8.16
N LEU A 326 18.04 26.18 -8.36
CA LEU A 326 16.62 25.94 -8.55
C LEU A 326 16.04 25.31 -7.28
N GLU A 327 14.85 25.74 -6.89
CA GLU A 327 14.06 25.16 -5.81
C GLU A 327 12.72 24.71 -6.38
N ALA A 328 12.29 23.49 -6.05
CA ALA A 328 10.97 23.01 -6.46
C ALA A 328 10.08 22.85 -5.23
N SER A 329 8.83 23.30 -5.33
CA SER A 329 7.79 23.14 -4.30
C SER A 329 6.62 22.33 -4.86
N LEU A 330 6.00 21.55 -3.99
CA LEU A 330 4.81 20.77 -4.28
C LEU A 330 3.66 21.31 -3.43
N GLU A 331 2.59 21.71 -4.09
CA GLU A 331 1.33 22.10 -3.47
C GLU A 331 0.37 20.91 -3.58
N VAL A 332 -0.19 20.48 -2.46
CA VAL A 332 -1.19 19.40 -2.40
C VAL A 332 -2.51 19.99 -1.91
N ASP A 333 -3.55 19.86 -2.73
CA ASP A 333 -4.91 20.26 -2.37
C ASP A 333 -5.57 19.14 -1.56
N ILE A 334 -5.66 19.34 -0.26
CA ILE A 334 -6.40 18.49 0.67
C ILE A 334 -7.68 19.25 1.07
N PRO A 335 -8.87 18.72 0.79
CA PRO A 335 -10.12 19.36 1.16
C PRO A 335 -10.21 19.44 2.69
N ALA A 336 -10.80 20.53 3.19
CA ALA A 336 -11.13 20.61 4.62
C ALA A 336 -12.04 19.43 5.02
N GLN A 337 -11.73 18.84 6.17
CA GLN A 337 -12.55 17.83 6.82
C GLN A 337 -13.07 18.38 8.13
N THR A 338 -14.25 17.90 8.54
CA THR A 338 -14.80 18.20 9.86
C THR A 338 -14.04 17.41 10.91
N HIS A 339 -13.44 18.10 11.88
CA HIS A 339 -12.82 17.49 13.06
C HIS A 339 -13.62 17.87 14.29
N TRP A 340 -14.17 16.88 14.99
CA TRP A 340 -14.75 17.04 16.31
C TRP A 340 -13.63 17.24 17.33
N ILE A 341 -13.78 18.23 18.22
CA ILE A 341 -12.76 18.54 19.21
C ILE A 341 -13.17 17.93 20.55
N LEU A 342 -12.37 17.02 21.07
CA LEU A 342 -12.50 16.53 22.44
C LEU A 342 -11.45 17.24 23.30
N ARG A 343 -11.87 17.97 24.32
CA ARG A 343 -10.95 18.63 25.27
C ARG A 343 -10.86 17.83 26.55
N ARG A 344 -9.65 17.65 27.04
CA ARG A 344 -9.38 17.25 28.42
C ARG A 344 -8.99 18.48 29.24
N ASP A 345 -9.69 18.75 30.34
CA ASP A 345 -9.31 19.82 31.26
C ASP A 345 -8.20 19.37 32.25
N GLY A 346 -7.65 20.30 33.03
CA GLY A 346 -6.63 20.02 34.05
C GLY A 346 -7.09 19.08 35.17
N GLU A 347 -8.39 18.84 35.32
CA GLU A 347 -8.98 17.90 36.28
C GLU A 347 -9.21 16.51 35.66
N GLY A 348 -8.92 16.35 34.35
CA GLY A 348 -9.09 15.10 33.61
C GLY A 348 -10.48 14.86 33.05
N ARG A 349 -11.38 15.84 33.09
CA ARG A 349 -12.71 15.71 32.48
C ARG A 349 -12.65 15.92 30.98
N LEU A 350 -13.42 15.12 30.26
CA LEU A 350 -13.57 15.18 28.82
C LEU A 350 -14.85 15.94 28.43
N SER A 351 -14.75 16.78 27.40
CA SER A 351 -15.89 17.53 26.86
C SER A 351 -15.73 17.82 25.37
N TRP A 352 -16.82 17.73 24.61
CA TRP A 352 -16.82 18.10 23.19
C TRP A 352 -16.88 19.62 23.00
N GLY A 353 -16.02 20.11 22.11
CA GLY A 353 -15.98 21.49 21.62
C GLY A 353 -16.67 21.66 20.27
N LEU A 354 -16.58 22.88 19.75
CA LEU A 354 -17.01 23.18 18.37
C LEU A 354 -16.15 22.40 17.38
N PRO A 355 -16.76 21.63 16.46
CA PRO A 355 -16.01 21.06 15.36
C PRO A 355 -15.35 22.16 14.53
N ILE A 356 -14.20 21.85 13.96
CA ILE A 356 -13.49 22.72 13.01
C ILE A 356 -13.47 22.09 11.63
N GLU A 357 -13.41 22.93 10.61
CA GLU A 357 -13.13 22.50 9.25
C GLU A 357 -11.65 22.79 8.97
N ALA A 358 -10.86 21.73 8.80
CA ALA A 358 -9.44 21.86 8.51
C ALA A 358 -8.97 20.72 7.60
N ALA A 359 -8.08 21.05 6.65
CA ALA A 359 -7.44 20.04 5.80
C ALA A 359 -6.61 19.05 6.63
N GLU A 360 -5.95 19.57 7.66
CA GLU A 360 -5.19 18.80 8.65
C GLU A 360 -5.42 19.39 10.04
N ALA A 361 -5.71 18.55 11.02
CA ALA A 361 -5.80 18.97 12.40
C ALA A 361 -4.41 19.20 13.01
N PRO A 362 -4.23 20.14 13.96
CA PRO A 362 -2.94 20.37 14.59
C PRO A 362 -2.60 19.28 15.63
N GLY A 363 -1.30 19.09 15.88
CA GLY A 363 -0.79 18.20 16.93
C GLY A 363 -0.26 16.86 16.43
N ASP A 364 0.20 16.05 17.39
CA ASP A 364 0.84 14.75 17.18
C ASP A 364 -0.20 13.62 17.12
N LEU A 365 0.08 12.54 16.38
CA LEU A 365 -0.83 11.39 16.32
C LEU A 365 -0.80 10.60 17.63
N VAL A 366 -1.98 10.21 18.11
CA VAL A 366 -2.19 9.33 19.25
C VAL A 366 -3.27 8.30 18.94
N GLN A 367 -3.14 7.11 19.52
CA GLN A 367 -4.11 6.03 19.35
C GLN A 367 -5.33 6.27 20.25
N ALA A 368 -6.51 5.98 19.70
CA ALA A 368 -7.80 6.01 20.36
C ALA A 368 -8.59 4.74 20.08
N GLU A 369 -9.35 4.26 21.05
CA GLU A 369 -10.24 3.11 20.88
C GLU A 369 -11.66 3.59 20.61
N ILE A 370 -12.34 2.96 19.66
CA ILE A 370 -13.76 3.16 19.36
C ILE A 370 -14.56 2.03 19.99
N LEU A 371 -15.65 2.40 20.67
CA LEU A 371 -16.47 1.46 21.41
C LEU A 371 -17.92 1.50 20.95
N ASP A 372 -18.57 0.34 20.98
CA ASP A 372 -20.01 0.20 20.74
C ASP A 372 -20.86 0.58 21.98
N GLU A 373 -22.19 0.45 21.85
CA GLU A 373 -23.14 0.74 22.93
C GLU A 373 -22.96 -0.20 24.14
N ALA A 374 -22.44 -1.41 23.94
CA ALA A 374 -22.13 -2.35 25.02
C ALA A 374 -20.79 -2.06 25.71
N GLY A 375 -20.01 -1.09 25.20
CA GLY A 375 -18.67 -0.76 25.69
C GLY A 375 -17.58 -1.74 25.24
N ALA A 376 -17.84 -2.55 24.20
CA ALA A 376 -16.83 -3.37 23.56
C ALA A 376 -16.02 -2.52 22.57
N VAL A 377 -14.70 -2.73 22.53
CA VAL A 377 -13.84 -2.09 21.52
C VAL A 377 -14.14 -2.71 20.17
N ILE A 378 -14.58 -1.88 19.23
CA ILE A 378 -14.94 -2.27 17.85
C ILE A 378 -13.92 -1.79 16.81
N GLY A 379 -12.94 -0.98 17.23
CA GLY A 379 -11.86 -0.53 16.38
C GLY A 379 -10.87 0.38 17.12
N GLU A 380 -9.76 0.64 16.45
CA GLU A 380 -8.74 1.63 16.86
C GLU A 380 -8.66 2.71 15.78
N LEU A 381 -8.31 3.93 16.20
CA LEU A 381 -8.23 5.12 15.36
C LEU A 381 -7.05 5.99 15.79
N GLU A 382 -6.29 6.51 14.83
CA GLU A 382 -5.33 7.58 15.09
C GLU A 382 -6.03 8.95 15.08
N VAL A 383 -5.94 9.68 16.18
CA VAL A 383 -6.45 11.05 16.35
C VAL A 383 -5.29 12.00 16.61
N ARG A 384 -5.44 13.29 16.32
CA ARG A 384 -4.39 14.26 16.63
C ARG A 384 -4.56 14.86 18.01
N ARG A 385 -3.47 14.96 18.77
CA ARG A 385 -3.39 15.56 20.10
C ARG A 385 -2.55 16.83 20.04
N GLN A 386 -3.14 17.95 20.39
CA GLN A 386 -2.44 19.21 20.59
C GLN A 386 -2.38 19.54 22.08
N GLU A 387 -1.16 19.64 22.61
CA GLU A 387 -0.96 20.19 23.96
C GLU A 387 -1.29 21.69 23.96
N LEU A 388 -2.14 22.10 24.89
CA LEU A 388 -2.33 23.51 25.25
C LEU A 388 -1.34 23.87 26.37
N SER A 389 -1.22 25.17 26.70
CA SER A 389 -0.35 25.62 27.80
C SER A 389 -0.57 24.81 29.08
N ASP A 390 0.46 24.71 29.92
CA ASP A 390 0.61 23.74 31.03
C ASP A 390 -0.63 23.50 31.92
N ASP A 391 -1.57 24.44 32.02
CA ASP A 391 -2.77 24.36 32.85
C ASP A 391 -4.09 24.01 32.11
N ALA A 392 -4.10 23.96 30.77
CA ALA A 392 -5.33 23.91 29.97
C ALA A 392 -5.76 22.51 29.50
N GLY A 393 -4.83 21.53 29.56
CA GLY A 393 -5.00 20.14 29.11
C GLY A 393 -5.09 19.99 27.57
N PRO A 394 -4.89 18.77 27.01
CA PRO A 394 -4.80 18.58 25.57
C PRO A 394 -6.15 18.69 24.86
N LEU A 395 -6.10 19.05 23.58
CA LEU A 395 -7.18 18.89 22.61
C LEU A 395 -6.92 17.65 21.77
N TYR A 396 -7.97 16.86 21.52
CA TYR A 396 -7.97 15.77 20.56
C TYR A 396 -8.88 16.14 19.39
N PHE A 397 -8.38 15.95 18.17
CA PHE A 397 -9.11 16.16 16.94
C PHE A 397 -9.52 14.82 16.38
N VAL A 398 -10.83 14.56 16.47
CA VAL A 398 -11.47 13.28 16.20
C VAL A 398 -12.31 13.43 14.93
N PRO A 399 -12.29 12.48 13.98
CA PRO A 399 -13.23 12.48 12.86
C PRO A 399 -14.69 12.38 13.36
N PRO A 400 -15.68 12.76 12.54
CA PRO A 400 -17.08 12.60 12.89
C PRO A 400 -17.41 11.11 13.14
N PRO A 401 -18.26 10.79 14.13
CA PRO A 401 -18.56 9.40 14.45
C PRO A 401 -19.30 8.70 13.30
N GLU A 402 -18.88 7.47 12.98
CA GLU A 402 -19.53 6.63 11.99
C GLU A 402 -20.65 5.78 12.60
N PRO A 403 -21.58 5.23 11.77
CA PRO A 403 -22.60 4.32 12.26
C PRO A 403 -22.02 3.15 13.06
N GLY A 404 -22.53 2.95 14.28
CA GLY A 404 -22.04 1.92 15.22
C GLY A 404 -21.07 2.44 16.27
N TRP A 405 -20.54 3.65 16.12
CA TRP A 405 -19.69 4.28 17.12
C TRP A 405 -20.54 4.88 18.24
N SER A 406 -20.28 4.47 19.49
CA SER A 406 -21.01 4.96 20.67
C SER A 406 -20.14 5.88 21.54
N SER A 407 -18.88 5.50 21.76
CA SER A 407 -17.93 6.27 22.56
C SER A 407 -16.50 6.11 22.07
N ILE A 408 -15.64 7.04 22.49
CA ILE A 408 -14.21 7.04 22.20
C ILE A 408 -13.42 6.98 23.49
N ARG A 409 -12.28 6.29 23.47
CA ARG A 409 -11.30 6.28 24.55
C ARG A 409 -9.97 6.82 24.06
N VAL A 410 -9.43 7.83 24.75
CA VAL A 410 -8.15 8.46 24.43
C VAL A 410 -7.21 8.40 25.63
N ASP A 411 -5.90 8.19 25.40
CA ASP A 411 -4.84 8.20 26.42
C ASP A 411 -5.16 7.41 27.70
N GLY A 412 -5.88 6.29 27.57
CA GLY A 412 -6.25 5.42 28.70
C GLY A 412 -7.29 6.00 29.67
N HIS A 413 -7.99 7.08 29.30
CA HIS A 413 -9.09 7.64 30.09
C HIS A 413 -10.37 6.79 29.98
N GLY A 414 -11.42 7.13 30.73
CA GLY A 414 -12.73 6.48 30.56
C GLY A 414 -13.32 6.75 29.17
N PRO A 415 -14.18 5.86 28.65
CA PRO A 415 -14.89 6.10 27.39
C PRO A 415 -15.75 7.37 27.51
N HIS A 416 -15.70 8.22 26.50
CA HIS A 416 -16.52 9.43 26.39
C HIS A 416 -17.51 9.27 25.24
N SER A 417 -18.81 9.47 25.51
CA SER A 417 -19.83 9.22 24.50
C SER A 417 -19.81 10.29 23.41
N PHE A 418 -20.02 9.87 22.16
CA PHE A 418 -20.29 10.79 21.05
C PHE A 418 -21.67 11.46 21.14
N SER A 419 -22.56 10.92 21.99
CA SER A 419 -23.92 11.46 22.22
C SER A 419 -24.00 12.40 23.43
N GLU A 420 -23.00 12.35 24.33
CA GLU A 420 -22.92 13.25 25.47
C GLU A 420 -22.53 14.65 24.99
N ASP A 421 -23.28 15.66 25.43
CA ASP A 421 -23.18 17.07 25.03
C ASP A 421 -23.56 17.41 23.56
N ALA A 422 -24.84 17.18 23.25
CA ALA A 422 -25.62 17.91 22.23
C ALA A 422 -25.70 19.46 22.47
N ARG A 423 -24.79 20.03 23.25
CA ARG A 423 -24.57 21.46 23.45
C ARG A 423 -23.10 21.74 23.25
N VAL A 424 -22.66 21.65 22.00
CA VAL A 424 -21.44 22.28 21.52
C VAL A 424 -21.40 23.72 22.06
N ARG A 425 -20.47 24.02 22.98
CA ARG A 425 -20.27 25.37 23.54
C ARG A 425 -18.95 25.95 23.05
N PRO A 426 -18.87 27.26 22.79
CA PRO A 426 -17.58 27.92 22.61
C PRO A 426 -16.70 27.68 23.83
N PHE A 427 -15.42 27.36 23.61
CA PHE A 427 -14.45 27.37 24.69
C PHE A 427 -14.44 28.77 25.30
N ALA A 428 -14.69 28.86 26.62
CA ALA A 428 -14.54 30.13 27.32
C ALA A 428 -13.05 30.54 27.23
N PRO A 429 -12.75 31.82 26.93
CA PRO A 429 -11.39 32.32 26.81
C PRO A 429 -10.57 32.20 28.09
#